data_AF-A0A7C1NJC9-F1
#
_entry.id   AF-A0A7C1NJC9-F1
#
_cell.length_a   1.000
_cell.length_b   1.000
_cell.length_c   1.000
_cell.angle_alpha   90.00
_cell.angle_beta   90.00
_cell.angle_gamma   90.00
#
_symmetry.space_group_name_H-M   'P 1'
#
loop_
_entity.id
_entity.type
_entity.pdbx_description
1 polymer ?
#
loop_
_entity_poly.entity_id
_entity_poly.type
_entity_poly.pdbx_seq_one_letter_code
_entity_poly.pdbx_strand_id
1 'polypeptide(L)'
;METVPNNMENIGCVMSNFDYEIETDAEDKLKSGQFFGGYSAWDLHGTVWFNTGKFKCRIMQYHSHIDTIEAESLSEIMSIASEKYGSG
;
A
#
# COMPACT_ATOMS: atom_id res chain seq x y z
N MET A 1 12.97 -10.51 4.70
CA MET A 1 12.11 -9.30 4.59
C MET A 1 11.38 -9.41 3.28
N GLU A 2 10.05 -9.39 3.29
CA GLU A 2 9.26 -9.45 2.07
C GLU A 2 9.38 -8.10 1.35
N THR A 3 9.97 -8.10 0.16
CA THR A 3 10.16 -6.91 -0.66
C THR A 3 9.22 -6.97 -1.86
N VAL A 4 8.88 -5.81 -2.43
CA VAL A 4 8.20 -5.74 -3.72
C VAL A 4 8.99 -6.61 -4.71
N PRO A 5 8.36 -7.57 -5.39
CA PRO A 5 9.01 -8.36 -6.41
C PRO A 5 9.67 -7.47 -7.47
N ASN A 6 10.93 -7.75 -7.82
CA ASN A 6 11.78 -6.89 -8.67
C ASN A 6 11.25 -6.63 -10.10
N ASN A 7 10.18 -7.31 -10.52
CA ASN A 7 9.63 -7.23 -11.88
C ASN A 7 8.27 -6.50 -11.94
N MET A 8 7.85 -5.84 -10.86
CA MET A 8 6.58 -5.12 -10.86
C MET A 8 6.73 -3.71 -11.45
N GLU A 9 5.74 -3.29 -12.22
CA GLU A 9 5.63 -1.95 -12.78
C GLU A 9 4.95 -0.99 -11.79
N ASN A 10 5.50 0.21 -11.66
CA ASN A 10 4.95 1.25 -10.81
C ASN A 10 3.79 1.97 -11.53
N ILE A 11 2.59 1.92 -10.97
CA ILE A 11 1.40 2.59 -11.53
C ILE A 11 1.10 3.96 -10.89
N GLY A 12 2.02 4.49 -10.09
CA GLY A 12 1.88 5.78 -9.41
C GLY A 12 1.24 5.66 -8.02
N CYS A 13 0.75 6.78 -7.50
CA CYS A 13 0.02 6.82 -6.23
C CYS A 13 -1.37 6.23 -6.43
N VAL A 14 -1.75 5.24 -5.64
CA VAL A 14 -3.04 4.55 -5.77
C VAL A 14 -3.97 4.79 -4.59
N MET A 15 -3.44 5.29 -3.47
CA MET A 15 -4.22 5.63 -2.29
C MET A 15 -3.50 6.64 -1.40
N SER A 16 -4.28 7.43 -0.65
CA SER A 16 -3.79 8.48 0.25
C SER A 16 -4.62 8.55 1.53
N ASN A 17 -3.98 8.56 2.69
CA ASN A 17 -4.66 8.87 3.97
C ASN A 17 -5.00 10.35 4.11
N PHE A 18 -4.31 11.23 3.38
CA PHE A 18 -4.52 12.68 3.49
C PHE A 18 -5.91 13.07 3.01
N ASP A 19 -6.33 12.47 1.89
CA ASP A 19 -7.62 12.73 1.25
C ASP A 19 -8.63 11.60 1.51
N TYR A 20 -8.19 10.53 2.19
CA TYR A 20 -8.97 9.30 2.42
C TYR A 20 -9.47 8.67 1.11
N GLU A 21 -8.67 8.82 0.05
CA GLU A 21 -9.02 8.42 -1.32
C GLU A 21 -8.22 7.20 -1.76
N ILE A 22 -8.89 6.35 -2.54
CA ILE A 22 -8.33 5.22 -3.25
C ILE A 22 -8.73 5.41 -4.72
N GLU A 23 -7.75 5.32 -5.61
CA GLU A 23 -8.00 5.42 -7.05
C GLU A 23 -9.01 4.34 -7.49
N THR A 24 -10.00 4.74 -8.29
CA THR A 24 -11.20 3.92 -8.57
C THR A 24 -10.86 2.55 -9.17
N ASP A 25 -9.76 2.46 -9.93
CA ASP A 25 -9.30 1.23 -10.60
C ASP A 25 -8.02 0.64 -9.99
N ALA A 26 -7.58 1.13 -8.82
CA ALA A 26 -6.36 0.69 -8.18
C ALA A 26 -6.36 -0.81 -7.88
N GLU A 27 -7.43 -1.31 -7.27
CA GLU A 27 -7.52 -2.72 -6.89
C GLU A 27 -7.44 -3.64 -8.11
N ASP A 28 -8.21 -3.32 -9.14
CA ASP A 28 -8.26 -4.10 -10.37
C ASP A 28 -6.91 -4.08 -11.08
N LYS A 29 -6.26 -2.91 -11.18
CA LYS A 29 -4.90 -2.78 -11.73
C LYS A 29 -3.91 -3.65 -10.97
N LEU A 30 -3.86 -3.53 -9.64
CA LEU A 30 -2.93 -4.30 -8.81
C LEU A 30 -3.19 -5.81 -8.89
N LYS A 31 -4.46 -6.24 -9.00
CA LYS A 31 -4.84 -7.65 -9.19
C LYS A 31 -4.55 -8.16 -10.61
N SER A 32 -4.57 -7.28 -11.61
CA SER A 32 -4.46 -7.66 -13.03
C SER A 32 -3.07 -8.14 -13.46
N GLY A 33 -2.02 -7.87 -12.68
CA GLY A 33 -0.67 -8.20 -13.11
C GLY A 33 0.40 -7.88 -12.07
N GLN A 34 1.63 -7.78 -12.55
CA GLN A 34 2.79 -7.41 -11.73
C GLN A 34 2.86 -5.90 -11.60
N PHE A 35 1.94 -5.33 -10.82
CA PHE A 35 1.90 -3.89 -10.57
C PHE A 35 2.06 -3.59 -9.07
N PHE A 36 2.66 -2.45 -8.78
CA PHE A 36 2.69 -1.87 -7.45
C PHE A 36 2.34 -0.38 -7.51
N GLY A 37 1.74 0.12 -6.43
CA GLY A 37 1.37 1.52 -6.29
C GLY A 37 1.95 2.13 -5.03
N GLY A 38 2.09 3.45 -5.03
CA GLY A 38 2.41 4.25 -3.85
C GLY A 38 1.18 4.45 -2.96
N TYR A 39 1.41 4.42 -1.65
CA TYR A 39 0.45 4.81 -0.64
C TYR A 39 1.04 5.97 0.17
N SER A 40 0.40 7.13 0.10
CA SER A 40 0.84 8.30 0.86
C SER A 40 0.08 8.40 2.18
N ALA A 41 0.80 8.48 3.29
CA ALA A 41 0.24 8.77 4.60
C ALA A 41 1.09 9.83 5.32
N TRP A 42 0.57 10.37 6.42
CA TRP A 42 1.14 11.51 7.15
C TRP A 42 2.66 11.45 7.33
N ASP A 43 3.13 10.60 8.24
CA ASP A 43 4.56 10.42 8.52
C ASP A 43 5.14 9.16 7.83
N LEU A 44 4.39 8.58 6.89
CA LEU A 44 4.67 7.27 6.34
C LEU A 44 4.50 7.22 4.82
N HIS A 45 5.37 6.44 4.19
CA HIS A 45 5.21 6.07 2.79
C HIS A 45 4.97 4.57 2.70
N GLY A 46 3.90 4.18 2.05
CA GLY A 46 3.56 2.80 1.76
C GLY A 46 3.88 2.43 0.32
N THR A 47 4.20 1.17 0.09
CA THR A 47 4.16 0.57 -1.25
C THR A 47 3.19 -0.60 -1.21
N VAL A 48 2.21 -0.60 -2.11
CA VAL A 48 1.11 -1.57 -2.12
C VAL A 48 1.19 -2.43 -3.38
N TRP A 49 1.03 -3.73 -3.22
CA TRP A 49 0.96 -4.68 -4.33
C TRP A 49 0.01 -5.83 -3.98
N PHE A 50 -0.49 -6.54 -5.00
CA PHE A 50 -1.28 -7.75 -4.78
C PHE A 50 -0.38 -8.98 -4.90
N ASN A 51 -0.44 -9.89 -3.93
CA ASN A 51 0.29 -11.16 -3.98
C ASN A 51 -0.48 -12.25 -3.22
N THR A 52 -0.44 -13.48 -3.74
CA THR A 52 -1.02 -14.67 -3.07
C THR A 52 -2.46 -14.50 -2.59
N GLY A 53 -3.29 -13.73 -3.32
CA GLY A 53 -4.69 -13.52 -3.00
C GLY A 53 -4.99 -12.34 -2.08
N LYS A 54 -3.97 -11.60 -1.60
CA LYS A 54 -4.15 -10.45 -0.71
C LYS A 54 -3.40 -9.22 -1.19
N PHE A 55 -3.86 -8.04 -0.78
CA PHE A 55 -3.06 -6.83 -0.84
C PHE A 55 -2.02 -6.85 0.26
N LYS A 56 -0.80 -6.45 -0.09
CA LYS A 56 0.31 -6.26 0.83
C LYS A 56 0.76 -4.82 0.75
N CYS A 57 0.98 -4.20 1.89
CA CYS A 57 1.48 -2.86 2.01
C CYS A 57 2.74 -2.85 2.85
N ARG A 58 3.86 -2.49 2.23
CA ARG A 58 5.11 -2.25 2.92
C ARG A 58 5.13 -0.81 3.44
N ILE A 59 5.15 -0.65 4.75
CA ILE A 59 5.20 0.65 5.41
C ILE A 59 6.66 1.06 5.63
N MET A 60 6.99 2.26 5.17
CA MET A 60 8.30 2.88 5.26
C MET A 60 8.20 4.16 6.09
N GLN A 61 9.11 4.32 7.05
CA GLN A 61 9.29 5.54 7.85
C GLN A 61 10.76 5.93 7.84
N TYR A 62 11.09 7.20 7.61
CA TYR A 62 12.47 7.70 7.57
C TYR A 62 13.43 6.82 6.73
N HIS A 63 13.01 6.44 5.52
CA HIS A 63 13.74 5.56 4.58
C HIS A 63 13.97 4.11 5.05
N SER A 64 13.36 3.71 6.16
CA SER A 64 13.48 2.37 6.71
C SER A 64 12.13 1.65 6.68
N HIS A 65 12.16 0.37 6.35
CA HIS A 65 10.99 -0.50 6.47
C HIS A 65 10.69 -0.74 7.93
N ILE A 66 9.44 -0.50 8.34
CA ILE A 66 9.00 -0.69 9.73
C ILE A 66 7.99 -1.82 9.88
N ASP A 67 7.14 -2.05 8.88
CA ASP A 67 6.08 -3.07 8.95
C ASP A 67 5.59 -3.47 7.55
N THR A 68 4.95 -4.63 7.45
CA THR A 68 4.21 -5.06 6.27
C THR A 68 2.81 -5.49 6.70
N ILE A 69 1.80 -4.77 6.22
CA ILE A 69 0.39 -5.10 6.46
C ILE A 69 -0.13 -5.92 5.29
N GLU A 70 -1.01 -6.88 5.56
CA GLU A 70 -1.76 -7.59 4.52
C GLU A 70 -3.26 -7.55 4.81
N ALA A 71 -4.07 -7.43 3.77
CA ALA A 71 -5.53 -7.36 3.86
C ALA A 71 -6.22 -7.79 2.55
N GLU A 72 -7.54 -7.95 2.57
CA GLU A 72 -8.32 -8.38 1.40
C GLU A 72 -8.66 -7.20 0.46
N SER A 73 -8.58 -5.97 0.96
CA SER A 73 -8.84 -4.74 0.21
C SER A 73 -7.86 -3.60 0.55
N LEU A 74 -7.76 -2.61 -0.34
CA LEU A 74 -6.99 -1.39 -0.08
C LEU A 74 -7.60 -0.55 1.05
N SER A 75 -8.93 -0.57 1.19
CA SER A 75 -9.63 0.12 2.29
C SER A 75 -9.27 -0.46 3.66
N GLU A 76 -9.10 -1.78 3.76
CA GLU A 76 -8.63 -2.43 4.99
C GLU A 76 -7.16 -2.07 5.28
N ILE A 77 -6.29 -2.08 4.27
CA ILE A 77 -4.90 -1.59 4.41
C ILE A 77 -4.91 -0.16 4.98
N MET A 78 -5.72 0.72 4.40
CA MET A 78 -5.85 2.12 4.84
C MET A 78 -6.32 2.21 6.30
N SER A 79 -7.32 1.41 6.67
CA SER A 79 -7.89 1.39 8.01
C SER A 79 -6.86 0.93 9.04
N ILE A 80 -6.16 -0.18 8.77
CA ILE A 80 -5.11 -0.72 9.65
C ILE A 80 -3.96 0.27 9.79
N ALA A 81 -3.51 0.87 8.69
CA ALA A 81 -2.42 1.84 8.70
C ALA A 81 -2.82 3.11 9.47
N SER A 82 -4.05 3.58 9.32
CA SER A 82 -4.58 4.73 10.06
C SER A 82 -4.73 4.44 11.55
N GLU A 83 -5.20 3.25 11.93
CA GLU A 83 -5.33 2.85 13.33
C GLU A 83 -3.95 2.71 14.00
N LYS A 84 -3.01 2.02 13.34
CA LYS A 84 -1.67 1.77 13.88
C LYS A 84 -0.78 3.00 13.90
N TYR A 85 -0.90 3.87 12.89
CA TYR A 85 0.09 4.92 12.63
C TYR A 85 -0.49 6.31 12.43
N GLY A 86 -1.81 6.47 12.34
CA GLY A 86 -2.48 7.77 12.22
C GLY A 86 -2.70 8.49 13.55
N SER A 87 -2.30 7.87 14.67
CA SER A 87 -2.32 8.50 16.00
C SER A 87 -1.06 9.36 16.19
N GLY A 88 -1.01 10.52 15.53
CA GLY A 88 -0.02 11.59 15.74
C GLY A 88 -0.62 12.77 16.47
#